data_AF-V7H6Z5-F1
#
_entry.id   AF-V7H6Z5-F1
#
_cell.length_a   1.000
_cell.length_b   1.000
_cell.length_c   1.000
_cell.angle_alpha   90.00
_cell.angle_beta   90.00
_cell.angle_gamma   90.00
#
_symmetry.space_group_name_H-M   'P 1'
#
loop_
_entity.id
_entity.type
_entity.pdbx_description
1 polymer ?
#
loop_
_entity_poly.entity_id
_entity_poly.type
_entity_poly.pdbx_seq_one_letter_code
_entity_poly.pdbx_strand_id
1 'polypeptide(L)'
;MEKLITELLVDSFDHLGKLGVPVAWSIGSIDVMPGTTQKSYAQINIPNLQRVLYKTEEFPPFLAFAKALQQYEPYTTLFAEAPDENEKFLLDPIYIAYEVLRSHMEAYSQRGIEIALASQIAANLDDCIKRKIFVIRGWSPLAGFTSTQDEIDCGNGLVIRRYSEIDAYRIGRVFEDGSLDMFNIPPYALEWNKEYSFVGNKSDESSWQNHIYPTVRALRVLSPGKVAVSFTKIIRAGPGRLSPHGGGSVPGFVPHIFETNYELAEADYETLQALIKVVARTDLPNPVRIALDRVHTAVERPSLEDEFIDHIVALEAMYGDNLGGLPGGLSHKIGVRLAMFLYASVADRKLAFRKMLDALTARGGLVHGSNTLANLKPRYRDAVVWAGDAARASVRKALLEDVQLEKDYFENLIFSANIPTPSVKKPAKTKGSA
;
A
#
# COMPACT_ATOMS: atom_id res chain seq x y z
N MET A 1 16.46 6.26 -34.27
CA MET A 1 15.97 6.86 -33.01
C MET A 1 16.99 7.77 -32.34
N GLU A 2 18.21 7.30 -32.04
CA GLU A 2 19.22 8.09 -31.31
C GLU A 2 19.53 9.48 -31.90
N LYS A 3 19.80 9.54 -33.22
CA LYS A 3 19.99 10.82 -33.92
C LYS A 3 18.79 11.75 -33.74
N LEU A 4 17.58 11.23 -33.95
CA LEU A 4 16.33 11.98 -33.84
C LEU A 4 16.13 12.58 -32.44
N ILE A 5 16.43 11.82 -31.39
CA ILE A 5 16.30 12.26 -30.00
C ILE A 5 17.37 13.30 -29.65
N THR A 6 18.60 13.09 -30.11
CA THR A 6 19.69 14.04 -29.87
C THR A 6 19.39 15.38 -30.54
N GLU A 7 18.94 15.37 -31.80
CA GLU A 7 18.53 16.58 -32.54
C GLU A 7 17.37 17.30 -31.84
N LEU A 8 16.32 16.56 -31.42
CA LEU A 8 15.22 17.14 -30.66
C LEU A 8 15.71 17.85 -29.39
N LEU A 9 16.59 17.22 -28.62
CA LEU A 9 17.12 17.82 -27.39
C LEU A 9 17.95 19.07 -27.69
N VAL A 10 18.89 19.01 -28.64
CA VAL A 10 19.73 20.16 -29.08
C VAL A 10 18.86 21.33 -29.46
N ASP A 11 17.93 21.11 -30.38
CA ASP A 11 17.10 22.18 -30.93
C ASP A 11 16.14 22.75 -29.88
N SER A 12 15.62 21.90 -28.99
CA SER A 12 14.74 22.34 -27.90
C SER A 12 15.48 23.19 -26.89
N PHE A 13 16.67 22.79 -26.45
CA PHE A 13 17.46 23.54 -25.47
C PHE A 13 17.97 24.87 -26.03
N ASP A 14 18.35 24.91 -27.31
CA ASP A 14 18.71 26.16 -28.00
C ASP A 14 17.50 27.10 -28.10
N HIS A 15 16.34 26.57 -28.51
CA HIS A 15 15.10 27.35 -28.62
C HIS A 15 14.63 27.90 -27.28
N LEU A 16 14.55 27.07 -26.23
CA LEU A 16 14.22 27.52 -24.87
C LEU A 16 15.19 28.60 -24.38
N GLY A 17 16.46 28.48 -24.78
CA GLY A 17 17.48 29.48 -24.54
C GLY A 17 17.18 30.84 -25.15
N LYS A 18 16.72 30.87 -26.40
CA LYS A 18 16.31 32.09 -27.11
C LYS A 18 15.08 32.74 -26.48
N LEU A 19 14.20 31.94 -25.88
CA LEU A 19 13.03 32.41 -25.12
C LEU A 19 13.36 32.93 -23.72
N GLY A 20 14.63 32.93 -23.31
CA GLY A 20 15.04 33.40 -21.98
C GLY A 20 14.66 32.45 -20.84
N VAL A 21 14.37 31.18 -21.15
CA VAL A 21 14.09 30.17 -20.12
C VAL A 21 15.36 29.92 -19.29
N PRO A 22 15.30 29.98 -17.94
CA PRO A 22 16.47 29.89 -17.08
C PRO A 22 17.36 28.65 -17.30
N VAL A 23 18.66 28.81 -17.04
CA VAL A 23 19.77 27.90 -17.37
C VAL A 23 19.97 26.77 -16.36
N ALA A 24 19.42 26.90 -15.16
CA ALA A 24 19.57 25.92 -14.10
C ALA A 24 18.19 25.43 -13.67
N TRP A 25 18.01 24.11 -13.70
CA TRP A 25 16.82 23.43 -13.21
C TRP A 25 17.27 22.49 -12.10
N SER A 26 17.48 22.97 -10.87
CA SER A 26 17.95 22.09 -9.79
C SER A 26 16.90 21.06 -9.44
N ILE A 27 17.23 19.77 -9.26
CA ILE A 27 16.33 18.73 -8.71
C ILE A 27 15.99 19.04 -7.24
N GLY A 28 15.20 20.09 -7.02
CA GLY A 28 14.95 20.72 -5.71
C GLY A 28 16.22 21.21 -5.00
N SER A 29 16.07 22.07 -4.00
CA SER A 29 16.94 21.99 -2.83
C SER A 29 16.36 20.90 -1.93
N ILE A 30 17.23 20.04 -1.43
CA ILE A 30 16.91 19.19 -0.29
C ILE A 30 17.22 20.03 0.94
N ASP A 31 16.22 20.71 1.49
CA ASP A 31 16.42 21.45 2.73
C ASP A 31 16.19 20.46 3.89
N VAL A 32 17.23 20.25 4.70
CA VAL A 32 17.07 19.52 5.96
C VAL A 32 16.44 20.48 6.95
N MET A 33 15.25 20.16 7.47
CA MET A 33 14.61 21.01 8.46
C MET A 33 15.52 21.16 9.69
N PRO A 34 15.76 22.38 10.19
CA PRO A 34 16.62 22.59 11.35
C PRO A 34 16.14 21.77 12.56
N GLY A 35 17.04 20.94 13.12
CA GLY A 35 16.74 20.10 14.28
C GLY A 35 16.06 18.76 13.96
N THR A 36 15.90 18.38 12.69
CA THR A 36 15.38 17.07 12.30
C THR A 36 16.30 16.39 11.27
N THR A 37 16.16 15.09 11.07
CA THR A 37 16.77 14.37 9.92
C THR A 37 15.89 14.45 8.66
N GLN A 38 14.87 15.30 8.68
CA GLN A 38 13.80 15.33 7.69
C GLN A 38 14.17 16.24 6.53
N LYS A 39 14.02 15.72 5.32
CA LYS A 39 14.31 16.41 4.07
C LYS A 39 13.02 16.98 3.50
N SER A 40 12.96 18.28 3.25
CA SER A 40 11.95 18.88 2.39
C SER A 40 12.45 18.93 0.95
N TYR A 41 11.53 18.72 0.01
CA TYR A 41 11.83 18.81 -1.42
C TYR A 41 11.16 20.07 -1.94
N ALA A 42 11.93 21.14 -2.12
CA ALA A 42 11.39 22.36 -2.74
C ALA A 42 11.04 22.09 -4.21
N GLN A 43 9.82 22.48 -4.63
CA GLN A 43 9.36 22.33 -6.00
C GLN A 43 10.23 23.17 -6.94
N ILE A 44 10.81 22.54 -7.96
CA ILE A 44 11.48 23.26 -9.05
C ILE A 44 10.44 23.99 -9.88
N ASN A 45 10.76 25.21 -10.28
CA ASN A 45 10.25 25.81 -11.52
C ASN A 45 10.82 25.04 -12.74
N ILE A 46 10.44 23.78 -12.95
CA ILE A 46 10.45 23.26 -14.32
C ILE A 46 9.47 24.18 -15.05
N PRO A 47 9.90 24.91 -16.10
CA PRO A 47 8.98 25.72 -16.90
C PRO A 47 7.76 24.85 -17.19
N ASN A 48 6.55 25.36 -16.97
CA ASN A 48 5.34 24.59 -17.27
C ASN A 48 5.37 24.30 -18.78
N LEU A 49 5.97 23.16 -19.12
CA LEU A 49 6.27 22.78 -20.48
C LEU A 49 4.95 22.60 -21.19
N GLN A 50 3.93 22.01 -20.54
CA GLN A 50 2.57 22.01 -21.10
C GLN A 50 2.13 23.40 -21.54
N ARG A 51 2.33 24.47 -20.75
CA ARG A 51 1.96 25.84 -21.13
C ARG A 51 2.81 26.42 -22.26
N VAL A 52 4.09 26.04 -22.35
CA VAL A 52 4.96 26.38 -23.50
C VAL A 52 4.54 25.60 -24.75
N LEU A 53 4.05 24.37 -24.56
CA LEU A 53 3.75 23.38 -25.60
C LEU A 53 2.31 23.44 -26.09
N TYR A 54 1.35 23.99 -25.34
CA TYR A 54 0.01 24.27 -25.84
C TYR A 54 0.00 25.31 -26.97
N LYS A 55 1.16 25.92 -27.26
CA LYS A 55 1.44 26.71 -28.45
C LYS A 55 2.31 25.93 -29.44
N THR A 56 2.04 24.65 -29.68
CA THR A 56 2.86 23.77 -30.52
C THR A 56 3.11 24.27 -31.93
N GLU A 57 2.20 25.08 -32.48
CA GLU A 57 2.40 25.76 -33.77
C GLU A 57 3.60 26.73 -33.75
N GLU A 58 4.07 27.13 -32.56
CA GLU A 58 5.18 28.04 -32.32
C GLU A 58 6.49 27.34 -31.89
N PHE A 59 6.55 26.00 -31.81
CA PHE A 59 7.75 25.26 -31.37
C PHE A 59 8.38 24.38 -32.48
N PRO A 60 9.20 24.97 -33.38
CA PRO A 60 9.79 24.28 -34.53
C PRO A 60 10.49 22.95 -34.25
N PRO A 61 11.24 22.78 -33.14
CA PRO A 61 11.90 21.50 -32.84
C PRO A 61 10.92 20.32 -32.74
N PHE A 62 9.73 20.56 -32.21
CA PHE A 62 8.71 19.52 -32.04
C PHE A 62 8.06 19.14 -33.37
N LEU A 63 7.79 20.14 -34.22
CA LEU A 63 7.26 19.90 -35.56
C LEU A 63 8.26 19.12 -36.44
N ALA A 64 9.55 19.43 -36.33
CA ALA A 64 10.61 18.69 -37.02
C ALA A 64 10.70 17.24 -36.52
N PHE A 65 10.71 17.04 -35.21
CA PHE A 65 10.69 15.71 -34.60
C PHE A 65 9.45 14.90 -35.01
N ALA A 66 8.26 15.50 -34.94
CA ALA A 66 7.01 14.85 -35.29
C ALA A 66 7.00 14.33 -36.73
N LYS A 67 7.46 15.15 -37.68
CA LYS A 67 7.60 14.75 -39.09
C LYS A 67 8.58 13.59 -39.26
N ALA A 68 9.71 13.63 -38.57
CA ALA A 68 10.70 12.56 -38.65
C ALA A 68 10.21 11.26 -37.99
N LEU A 69 9.48 11.35 -36.87
CA LEU A 69 8.88 10.19 -36.22
C LEU A 69 7.80 9.54 -37.10
N GLN A 70 7.01 10.34 -37.82
CA GLN A 70 6.04 9.85 -38.81
C GLN A 70 6.68 9.19 -40.04
N GLN A 71 7.99 9.30 -40.23
CA GLN A 71 8.74 8.54 -41.25
C GLN A 71 9.38 7.26 -40.68
N TYR A 72 9.27 7.04 -39.37
CA TYR A 72 9.81 5.87 -38.71
C TYR A 72 8.81 4.71 -38.76
N GLU A 73 9.06 3.74 -39.63
CA GLU A 73 8.12 2.65 -39.93
C GLU A 73 7.58 1.91 -38.70
N PRO A 74 8.40 1.51 -37.70
CA PRO A 74 7.90 0.85 -36.49
C PRO A 74 6.89 1.70 -35.71
N TYR A 75 7.10 3.02 -35.68
CA TYR A 75 6.17 3.95 -35.04
C TYR A 75 4.86 4.05 -35.83
N THR A 76 4.92 4.24 -37.15
CA THR A 76 3.71 4.38 -37.98
C THR A 76 2.84 3.13 -37.93
N THR A 77 3.48 1.96 -37.90
CA THR A 77 2.80 0.67 -37.75
C THR A 77 2.12 0.57 -36.39
N LEU A 78 2.81 0.91 -35.31
CA LEU A 78 2.22 0.94 -33.96
C LEU A 78 1.06 1.94 -33.85
N PHE A 79 1.21 3.16 -34.38
CA PHE A 79 0.17 4.18 -34.35
C PHE A 79 -1.10 3.75 -35.11
N ALA A 80 -0.94 3.08 -36.26
CA ALA A 80 -2.06 2.58 -37.05
C ALA A 80 -2.80 1.41 -36.37
N GLU A 81 -2.09 0.61 -35.56
CA GLU A 81 -2.64 -0.54 -34.85
C GLU A 81 -3.28 -0.19 -33.50
N ALA A 82 -3.03 1.01 -32.95
CA ALA A 82 -3.55 1.42 -31.65
C ALA A 82 -5.10 1.44 -31.64
N PRO A 83 -5.76 0.61 -30.80
CA PRO A 83 -7.20 0.39 -30.83
C PRO A 83 -8.07 1.57 -30.37
N ASP A 84 -7.58 2.47 -29.52
CA ASP A 84 -8.37 3.58 -29.00
C ASP A 84 -7.63 4.93 -28.90
N GLU A 85 -8.39 5.99 -28.64
CA GLU A 85 -7.90 7.37 -28.61
C GLU A 85 -6.97 7.66 -27.41
N ASN A 86 -7.09 6.93 -26.29
CA ASN A 86 -6.18 7.12 -25.16
C ASN A 86 -4.78 6.60 -25.51
N GLU A 87 -4.72 5.43 -26.15
CA GLU A 87 -3.45 4.85 -26.60
C GLU A 87 -2.83 5.67 -27.73
N LYS A 88 -3.64 6.15 -28.69
CA LYS A 88 -3.16 7.09 -29.72
C LYS A 88 -2.64 8.40 -29.12
N PHE A 89 -3.25 8.90 -28.04
CA PHE A 89 -2.74 10.07 -27.32
C PHE A 89 -1.33 9.83 -26.77
N LEU A 90 -1.05 8.65 -26.21
CA LEU A 90 0.31 8.30 -25.76
C LEU A 90 1.32 8.17 -26.89
N LEU A 91 0.82 7.89 -28.10
CA LEU A 91 1.63 7.81 -29.31
C LEU A 91 1.66 9.12 -30.08
N ASP A 92 0.98 10.18 -29.63
CA ASP A 92 1.00 11.45 -30.33
C ASP A 92 2.45 11.98 -30.41
N PRO A 93 2.96 12.38 -31.59
CA PRO A 93 4.35 12.78 -31.74
C PRO A 93 4.75 13.97 -30.87
N ILE A 94 3.83 14.90 -30.61
CA ILE A 94 4.04 16.04 -29.72
C ILE A 94 4.12 15.55 -28.27
N TYR A 95 3.26 14.63 -27.88
CA TYR A 95 3.32 13.99 -26.57
C TYR A 95 4.65 13.26 -26.36
N ILE A 96 5.09 12.47 -27.34
CA ILE A 96 6.40 11.78 -27.28
C ILE A 96 7.55 12.78 -27.17
N ALA A 97 7.54 13.86 -27.97
CA ALA A 97 8.57 14.91 -27.90
C ALA A 97 8.62 15.56 -26.51
N TYR A 98 7.45 15.86 -25.94
CA TYR A 98 7.32 16.36 -24.58
C TYR A 98 7.91 15.39 -23.56
N GLU A 99 7.57 14.10 -23.64
CA GLU A 99 8.06 13.09 -22.71
C GLU A 99 9.57 12.86 -22.79
N VAL A 100 10.14 12.94 -24.00
CA VAL A 100 11.59 12.89 -24.23
C VAL A 100 12.28 14.06 -23.55
N LEU A 101 11.84 15.29 -23.82
CA LEU A 101 12.40 16.49 -23.21
C LEU A 101 12.29 16.40 -21.69
N ARG A 102 11.09 16.14 -21.18
CA ARG A 102 10.80 16.01 -19.74
C ARG A 102 11.65 14.95 -19.05
N SER A 103 11.88 13.81 -19.69
CA SER A 103 12.74 12.74 -19.17
C SER A 103 14.19 13.19 -19.02
N HIS A 104 14.69 13.98 -19.97
CA HIS A 104 16.03 14.55 -19.89
C HIS A 104 16.14 15.55 -18.74
N MET A 105 15.21 16.51 -18.63
CA MET A 105 15.26 17.56 -17.60
C MET A 105 15.15 17.01 -16.16
N GLU A 106 14.41 15.91 -15.97
CA GLU A 106 14.27 15.30 -14.65
C GLU A 106 15.48 14.47 -14.23
N ALA A 107 16.23 13.92 -15.18
CA ALA A 107 17.43 13.14 -14.90
C ALA A 107 18.69 14.03 -14.88
N TYR A 108 18.68 15.15 -15.61
CA TYR A 108 19.82 16.05 -15.76
C TYR A 108 19.41 17.51 -15.51
N SER A 109 19.91 18.07 -14.40
CA SER A 109 19.46 19.34 -13.82
C SER A 109 20.08 20.60 -14.45
N GLN A 110 21.00 20.43 -15.41
CA GLN A 110 21.74 21.52 -16.02
C GLN A 110 21.29 21.75 -17.47
N ARG A 111 21.36 22.99 -17.95
CA ARG A 111 21.17 23.30 -19.36
C ARG A 111 22.36 22.78 -20.18
N GLY A 112 22.20 21.60 -20.73
CA GLY A 112 23.18 20.88 -21.54
C GLY A 112 22.68 19.48 -21.85
N ILE A 113 23.27 18.83 -22.85
CA ILE A 113 22.88 17.47 -23.22
C ILE A 113 23.93 16.51 -22.72
N GLU A 114 23.55 15.71 -21.75
CA GLU A 114 24.27 14.49 -21.45
C GLU A 114 24.00 13.46 -22.57
N ILE A 115 25.00 13.24 -23.42
CA ILE A 115 24.89 12.34 -24.58
C ILE A 115 24.53 10.92 -24.15
N ALA A 116 25.13 10.41 -23.07
CA ALA A 116 24.83 9.07 -22.55
C ALA A 116 23.33 8.91 -22.18
N LEU A 117 22.76 9.92 -21.51
CA LEU A 117 21.34 9.95 -21.17
C LEU A 117 20.46 10.08 -22.43
N ALA A 118 20.84 10.90 -23.40
CA ALA A 118 20.11 11.02 -24.66
C ALA A 118 20.08 9.69 -25.43
N SER A 119 21.21 8.97 -25.50
CA SER A 119 21.29 7.62 -26.08
C SER A 119 20.41 6.63 -25.31
N GLN A 120 20.40 6.70 -23.97
CA GLN A 120 19.53 5.85 -23.14
C GLN A 120 18.05 6.12 -23.39
N ILE A 121 17.63 7.40 -23.43
CA ILE A 121 16.25 7.81 -23.75
C ILE A 121 15.85 7.25 -25.12
N ALA A 122 16.73 7.39 -26.12
CA ALA A 122 16.46 6.90 -27.46
C ALA A 122 16.33 5.38 -27.52
N ALA A 123 17.21 4.63 -26.84
CA ALA A 123 17.15 3.18 -26.79
C ALA A 123 15.85 2.69 -26.13
N ASN A 124 15.46 3.29 -25.00
CA ASN A 124 14.24 2.92 -24.29
C ASN A 124 12.96 3.24 -25.08
N LEU A 125 12.92 4.39 -25.77
CA LEU A 125 11.79 4.75 -26.62
C LEU A 125 11.67 3.81 -27.82
N ASP A 126 12.80 3.51 -28.45
CA ASP A 126 12.87 2.59 -29.58
C ASP A 126 12.40 1.17 -29.21
N ASP A 127 12.83 0.68 -28.04
CA ASP A 127 12.39 -0.59 -27.48
C ASP A 127 10.87 -0.63 -27.26
N CYS A 128 10.31 0.39 -26.61
CA CYS A 128 8.87 0.51 -26.39
C CYS A 128 8.07 0.50 -27.70
N ILE A 129 8.51 1.26 -28.71
CA ILE A 129 7.84 1.31 -30.02
C ILE A 129 7.92 -0.05 -30.73
N LYS A 130 9.11 -0.64 -30.84
CA LYS A 130 9.32 -1.91 -31.55
C LYS A 130 8.57 -3.08 -30.92
N ARG A 131 8.56 -3.12 -29.58
CA ARG A 131 7.84 -4.16 -28.82
C ARG A 131 6.35 -3.85 -28.68
N LYS A 132 5.91 -2.66 -29.11
CA LYS A 132 4.53 -2.18 -28.99
C LYS A 132 4.06 -2.22 -27.53
N ILE A 133 4.90 -1.69 -26.62
CA ILE A 133 4.62 -1.64 -25.19
C ILE A 133 4.74 -0.24 -24.61
N PHE A 134 4.01 -0.01 -23.53
CA PHE A 134 4.26 1.04 -22.56
C PHE A 134 4.43 0.43 -21.17
N VAL A 135 4.96 1.21 -20.24
CA VAL A 135 5.28 0.76 -18.89
C VAL A 135 4.53 1.63 -17.89
N ILE A 136 3.77 0.99 -17.01
CA ILE A 136 3.17 1.65 -15.86
C ILE A 136 4.06 1.39 -14.65
N ARG A 137 4.56 2.48 -14.04
CA ARG A 137 5.24 2.43 -12.73
C ARG A 137 4.39 3.17 -11.70
N GLY A 138 3.59 2.42 -10.95
CA GLY A 138 2.75 2.92 -9.87
C GLY A 138 3.52 3.02 -8.56
N TRP A 139 3.30 4.10 -7.82
CA TRP A 139 3.91 4.35 -6.52
C TRP A 139 2.87 4.77 -5.51
N SER A 140 2.86 4.07 -4.38
CA SER A 140 1.91 4.30 -3.29
C SER A 140 2.66 4.42 -1.96
N PRO A 141 3.01 5.65 -1.54
CA PRO A 141 3.71 5.87 -0.29
C PRO A 141 3.02 5.22 0.90
N LEU A 142 3.81 4.51 1.71
CA LEU A 142 3.34 3.79 2.89
C LEU A 142 3.57 4.63 4.15
N ALA A 143 2.56 5.42 4.52
CA ALA A 143 2.59 6.17 5.78
C ALA A 143 2.67 5.22 6.98
N GLY A 144 3.55 5.55 7.92
CA GLY A 144 3.80 4.78 9.14
C GLY A 144 4.66 3.53 8.95
N PHE A 145 5.05 3.16 7.72
CA PHE A 145 5.86 1.96 7.49
C PHE A 145 7.36 2.22 7.63
N THR A 146 8.04 1.30 8.32
CA THR A 146 9.49 1.25 8.45
C THR A 146 9.99 -0.19 8.29
N SER A 147 11.22 -0.32 7.78
CA SER A 147 11.93 -1.58 7.60
C SER A 147 13.44 -1.32 7.62
N THR A 148 14.23 -2.34 7.92
CA THR A 148 15.69 -2.32 7.74
C THR A 148 16.10 -2.62 6.30
N GLN A 149 15.25 -3.31 5.54
CA GLN A 149 15.53 -3.73 4.16
C GLN A 149 15.05 -2.67 3.18
N ASP A 150 15.86 -2.39 2.16
CA ASP A 150 15.54 -1.39 1.13
C ASP A 150 14.48 -1.88 0.14
N GLU A 151 14.34 -3.20 0.00
CA GLU A 151 13.42 -3.84 -0.95
C GLU A 151 12.81 -5.12 -0.36
N ILE A 152 11.50 -5.28 -0.46
CA ILE A 152 10.75 -6.46 -0.01
C ILE A 152 9.77 -6.86 -1.12
N ASP A 153 10.02 -8.02 -1.74
CA ASP A 153 9.12 -8.58 -2.75
C ASP A 153 7.78 -8.98 -2.11
N CYS A 154 6.68 -8.44 -2.63
CA CYS A 154 5.32 -8.73 -2.19
C CYS A 154 4.60 -9.72 -3.13
N GLY A 155 5.28 -10.19 -4.18
CA GLY A 155 4.75 -11.03 -5.24
C GLY A 155 3.91 -10.25 -6.25
N ASN A 156 3.56 -10.90 -7.37
CA ASN A 156 2.74 -10.32 -8.45
C ASN A 156 3.27 -8.99 -9.03
N GLY A 157 4.59 -8.78 -8.96
CA GLY A 157 5.25 -7.54 -9.44
C GLY A 157 5.07 -6.34 -8.51
N LEU A 158 4.57 -6.55 -7.28
CA LEU A 158 4.58 -5.54 -6.23
C LEU A 158 5.81 -5.70 -5.36
N VAL A 159 6.39 -4.55 -4.98
CA VAL A 159 7.56 -4.49 -4.12
C VAL A 159 7.37 -3.36 -3.12
N ILE A 160 7.63 -3.60 -1.83
CA ILE A 160 7.82 -2.50 -0.89
C ILE A 160 9.25 -2.03 -1.02
N ARG A 161 9.46 -0.76 -1.36
CA ARG A 161 10.78 -0.21 -1.63
C ARG A 161 11.01 1.10 -0.91
N ARG A 162 12.24 1.29 -0.42
CA ARG A 162 12.72 2.58 0.07
C ARG A 162 12.91 3.54 -1.10
N TYR A 163 12.47 4.78 -0.95
CA TYR A 163 12.69 5.81 -1.96
C TYR A 163 14.18 6.08 -2.19
N SER A 164 14.56 6.19 -3.45
CA SER A 164 15.70 7.01 -3.83
C SER A 164 15.32 8.50 -3.71
N GLU A 165 16.31 9.39 -3.59
CA GLU A 165 16.03 10.83 -3.56
C GLU A 165 15.31 11.31 -4.82
N ILE A 166 15.65 10.74 -5.98
CA ILE A 166 15.02 11.06 -7.26
C ILE A 166 13.56 10.58 -7.32
N ASP A 167 13.24 9.41 -6.75
CA ASP A 167 11.86 8.92 -6.69
C ASP A 167 11.02 9.73 -5.71
N ALA A 168 11.58 10.09 -4.54
CA ALA A 168 10.93 10.98 -3.59
C ALA A 168 10.59 12.34 -4.23
N TYR A 169 11.51 12.91 -5.01
CA TYR A 169 11.28 14.12 -5.79
C TYR A 169 10.14 13.96 -6.82
N ARG A 170 10.18 12.90 -7.65
CA ARG A 170 9.14 12.63 -8.67
C ARG A 170 7.76 12.48 -8.05
N ILE A 171 7.71 11.92 -6.85
CA ILE A 171 6.49 11.70 -6.09
C ILE A 171 6.02 12.99 -5.43
N GLY A 172 6.88 13.78 -4.79
CA GLY A 172 6.48 15.03 -4.14
C GLY A 172 5.79 16.05 -5.05
N ARG A 173 6.03 16.00 -6.36
CA ARG A 173 5.41 16.88 -7.37
C ARG A 173 3.94 16.54 -7.71
N VAL A 174 3.16 15.90 -6.81
CA VAL A 174 1.75 15.53 -7.09
C VAL A 174 0.84 16.76 -7.21
N PHE A 175 1.14 17.83 -6.47
CA PHE A 175 0.27 18.99 -6.36
C PHE A 175 0.95 20.20 -7.02
N GLU A 176 0.66 20.43 -8.30
CA GLU A 176 1.20 21.57 -9.04
C GLU A 176 0.72 22.93 -8.49
N ASP A 177 -0.31 22.93 -7.65
CA ASP A 177 -0.92 24.11 -7.05
C ASP A 177 -0.25 24.58 -5.74
N GLY A 178 0.79 23.88 -5.27
CA GLY A 178 1.50 24.24 -4.04
C GLY A 178 0.66 24.13 -2.77
N SER A 179 -0.51 23.47 -2.81
CA SER A 179 -1.49 23.46 -1.73
C SER A 179 -1.21 22.46 -0.60
N LEU A 180 -0.22 21.57 -0.78
CA LEU A 180 0.19 20.60 0.24
C LEU A 180 1.66 20.78 0.56
N ASP A 181 1.91 21.30 1.78
CA ASP A 181 3.16 21.16 2.52
C ASP A 181 3.46 19.66 2.73
N MET A 182 3.92 19.00 1.68
CA MET A 182 4.26 17.57 1.66
C MET A 182 5.63 17.33 2.32
N PHE A 183 5.86 17.92 3.49
CA PHE A 183 7.14 17.83 4.19
C PHE A 183 7.46 16.43 4.72
N ASN A 184 6.57 15.45 4.58
CA ASN A 184 6.81 14.11 5.10
C ASN A 184 6.32 13.03 4.12
N ILE A 185 6.99 12.91 2.96
CA ILE A 185 6.86 11.71 2.14
C ILE A 185 7.44 10.56 2.99
N PRO A 186 6.68 9.49 3.27
CA PRO A 186 7.19 8.33 3.97
C PRO A 186 8.49 7.84 3.32
N PRO A 187 9.39 7.11 4.00
CA PRO A 187 10.62 6.62 3.37
C PRO A 187 10.38 5.40 2.46
N TYR A 188 9.21 4.78 2.52
CA TYR A 188 8.86 3.57 1.77
C TYR A 188 7.57 3.74 0.96
N ALA A 189 7.45 2.96 -0.12
CA ALA A 189 6.24 2.82 -0.89
C ALA A 189 6.01 1.39 -1.35
N LEU A 190 4.77 1.11 -1.74
CA LEU A 190 4.48 0.05 -2.70
C LEU A 190 4.80 0.56 -4.10
N GLU A 191 5.79 -0.07 -4.72
CA GLU A 191 6.12 0.08 -6.13
C GLU A 191 5.47 -1.07 -6.91
N TRP A 192 4.83 -0.72 -8.02
CA TRP A 192 4.35 -1.69 -9.01
C TRP A 192 4.87 -1.29 -10.37
N ASN A 193 5.51 -2.22 -11.07
CA ASN A 193 6.06 -1.98 -12.40
C ASN A 193 5.59 -3.06 -13.36
N LYS A 194 4.85 -2.66 -14.40
CA LYS A 194 4.29 -3.62 -15.36
C LYS A 194 4.30 -3.07 -16.78
N GLU A 195 4.70 -3.93 -17.70
CA GLU A 195 4.62 -3.69 -19.13
C GLU A 195 3.22 -4.03 -19.65
N TYR A 196 2.70 -3.16 -20.50
CA TYR A 196 1.42 -3.29 -21.18
C TYR A 196 1.64 -3.21 -22.67
N SER A 197 0.92 -4.02 -23.44
CA SER A 197 0.94 -3.89 -24.89
C SER A 197 -0.05 -2.82 -25.33
N PHE A 198 0.34 -2.02 -26.32
CA PHE A 198 -0.56 -1.15 -27.06
C PHE A 198 -1.54 -1.93 -27.97
N VAL A 199 -1.34 -3.24 -28.13
CA VAL A 199 -2.15 -4.06 -29.04
C VAL A 199 -2.72 -5.26 -28.28
N GLY A 200 -4.04 -5.39 -28.28
CA GLY A 200 -4.76 -6.59 -27.81
C GLY A 200 -4.97 -6.71 -26.30
N ASN A 201 -4.15 -6.09 -25.45
CA ASN A 201 -4.33 -6.10 -24.00
C ASN A 201 -4.62 -4.70 -23.47
N LYS A 202 -5.86 -4.45 -23.05
CA LYS A 202 -6.17 -3.21 -22.32
C LYS A 202 -5.36 -3.17 -21.03
N SER A 203 -4.77 -2.03 -20.73
CA SER A 203 -4.31 -1.76 -19.38
C SER A 203 -5.53 -1.74 -18.46
N ASP A 204 -5.70 -2.80 -17.68
CA ASP A 204 -6.54 -2.70 -16.50
C ASP A 204 -5.78 -1.82 -15.49
N GLU A 205 -5.87 -0.50 -15.66
CA GLU A 205 -5.29 0.47 -14.73
C GLU A 205 -5.87 0.30 -13.32
N SER A 206 -7.03 -0.35 -13.16
CA SER A 206 -7.57 -0.70 -11.84
C SER A 206 -6.91 -1.94 -11.23
N SER A 207 -6.19 -2.75 -12.02
CA SER A 207 -5.57 -3.99 -11.55
C SER A 207 -4.55 -3.77 -10.43
N TRP A 208 -3.81 -2.67 -10.41
CA TRP A 208 -2.87 -2.43 -9.32
C TRP A 208 -3.56 -2.07 -8.01
N GLN A 209 -4.71 -1.37 -8.05
CA GLN A 209 -5.50 -1.10 -6.85
C GLN A 209 -5.93 -2.42 -6.20
N ASN A 210 -6.26 -3.42 -7.02
CA ASN A 210 -6.59 -4.77 -6.58
C ASN A 210 -5.41 -5.49 -5.88
N HIS A 211 -4.18 -5.02 -6.03
CA HIS A 211 -3.00 -5.60 -5.39
C HIS A 211 -2.52 -4.78 -4.16
N ILE A 212 -2.74 -3.47 -4.15
CA ILE A 212 -2.33 -2.60 -3.04
C ILE A 212 -3.15 -2.84 -1.79
N TYR A 213 -4.48 -2.89 -1.90
CA TYR A 213 -5.35 -3.10 -0.74
C TYR A 213 -5.08 -4.43 0.00
N PRO A 214 -4.92 -5.56 -0.70
CA PRO A 214 -4.47 -6.81 -0.06
C PRO A 214 -3.14 -6.66 0.66
N THR A 215 -2.18 -5.94 0.09
CA THR A 215 -0.85 -5.76 0.69
C THR A 215 -0.92 -4.99 2.00
N VAL A 216 -1.64 -3.86 2.03
CA VAL A 216 -1.84 -3.08 3.27
C VAL A 216 -2.63 -3.88 4.30
N ARG A 217 -3.65 -4.65 3.88
CA ARG A 217 -4.40 -5.55 4.76
C ARG A 217 -3.50 -6.63 5.37
N ALA A 218 -2.64 -7.25 4.56
CA ALA A 218 -1.70 -8.27 5.03
C ALA A 218 -0.74 -7.70 6.08
N LEU A 219 -0.16 -6.51 5.85
CA LEU A 219 0.70 -5.84 6.82
C LEU A 219 -0.01 -5.62 8.17
N ARG A 220 -1.24 -5.07 8.15
CA ARG A 220 -2.04 -4.79 9.37
C ARG A 220 -2.47 -6.05 10.12
N VAL A 221 -2.62 -7.17 9.42
CA VAL A 221 -2.86 -8.47 10.06
C VAL A 221 -1.58 -9.03 10.65
N LEU A 222 -0.45 -8.87 9.96
CA LEU A 222 0.85 -9.43 10.31
C LEU A 222 1.36 -8.91 11.67
N SER A 223 1.36 -7.60 11.87
CA SER A 223 1.93 -7.00 13.07
C SER A 223 1.11 -5.81 13.57
N PRO A 224 1.19 -5.47 14.87
CA PRO A 224 0.66 -4.21 15.37
C PRO A 224 1.36 -3.02 14.69
N GLY A 225 0.70 -1.86 14.70
CA GLY A 225 1.24 -0.62 14.12
C GLY A 225 0.33 -0.06 13.04
N LYS A 226 0.50 1.22 12.75
CA LYS A 226 -0.31 1.90 11.75
C LYS A 226 0.45 1.97 10.42
N VAL A 227 -0.18 1.43 9.38
CA VAL A 227 0.30 1.51 8.00
C VAL A 227 -0.84 1.80 7.05
N ALA A 228 -0.64 2.72 6.12
CA ALA A 228 -1.62 3.04 5.09
C ALA A 228 -0.97 3.60 3.84
N VAL A 229 -1.71 3.59 2.74
CA VAL A 229 -1.32 4.27 1.51
C VAL A 229 -1.83 5.71 1.56
N SER A 230 -0.93 6.69 1.46
CA SER A 230 -1.29 8.12 1.51
C SER A 230 -1.95 8.61 0.23
N PHE A 231 -1.43 8.18 -0.91
CA PHE A 231 -1.93 8.43 -2.25
C PHE A 231 -1.32 7.40 -3.18
N THR A 232 -1.79 7.33 -4.42
CA THR A 232 -1.07 6.61 -5.47
C THR A 232 -0.82 7.53 -6.65
N LYS A 233 0.35 7.39 -7.24
CA LYS A 233 0.76 8.12 -8.43
C LYS A 233 1.39 7.18 -9.42
N ILE A 234 1.00 7.30 -10.68
CA ILE A 234 1.76 6.71 -11.77
C ILE A 234 2.90 7.69 -12.10
N ILE A 235 4.14 7.20 -12.06
CA ILE A 235 5.32 7.96 -12.51
C ILE A 235 5.95 7.24 -13.70
N ARG A 236 6.91 7.91 -14.34
CA ARG A 236 7.69 7.32 -15.43
C ARG A 236 8.52 6.14 -14.91
N ALA A 237 8.50 5.05 -15.68
CA ALA A 237 9.29 3.86 -15.37
C ALA A 237 10.80 4.08 -15.51
N GLY A 238 11.20 5.00 -16.39
CA GLY A 238 12.58 5.40 -16.60
C GLY A 238 12.69 6.41 -17.75
N PRO A 239 13.89 6.95 -18.02
CA PRO A 239 14.11 7.90 -19.10
C PRO A 239 13.70 7.31 -20.46
N GLY A 240 12.86 8.01 -21.21
CA GLY A 240 12.45 7.61 -22.58
C GLY A 240 11.49 6.42 -22.66
N ARG A 241 11.07 5.82 -21.54
CA ARG A 241 10.01 4.79 -21.55
C ARG A 241 8.67 5.46 -21.79
N LEU A 242 7.86 4.89 -22.70
CA LEU A 242 6.47 5.29 -22.87
C LEU A 242 5.68 4.89 -21.62
N SER A 243 4.94 5.84 -21.04
CA SER A 243 4.10 5.64 -19.87
C SER A 243 2.91 6.58 -19.93
N PRO A 244 1.72 6.19 -19.45
CA PRO A 244 0.59 7.09 -19.36
C PRO A 244 0.92 8.32 -18.51
N HIS A 245 0.35 9.47 -18.88
CA HIS A 245 0.51 10.66 -18.06
C HIS A 245 -0.09 10.40 -16.67
N GLY A 246 0.75 10.55 -15.64
CA GLY A 246 0.41 10.11 -14.29
C GLY A 246 -0.73 10.90 -13.66
N GLY A 247 -1.88 10.25 -13.51
CA GLY A 247 -2.90 10.67 -12.55
C GLY A 247 -2.45 10.37 -11.12
N GLY A 248 -2.79 11.28 -10.20
CA GLY A 248 -2.74 11.01 -8.77
C GLY A 248 -4.13 10.62 -8.29
N SER A 249 -4.24 9.52 -7.56
CA SER A 249 -5.46 9.22 -6.79
C SER A 249 -5.14 9.38 -5.31
N VAL A 250 -5.82 10.29 -4.65
CA VAL A 250 -5.83 10.35 -3.19
C VAL A 250 -6.95 9.43 -2.71
N PRO A 251 -6.70 8.45 -1.84
CA PRO A 251 -7.77 7.76 -1.14
C PRO A 251 -8.68 8.80 -0.48
N GLY A 252 -10.00 8.55 -0.45
CA GLY A 252 -10.96 9.47 0.17
C GLY A 252 -10.72 9.75 1.67
N PHE A 253 -9.73 9.07 2.27
CA PHE A 253 -9.25 9.27 3.63
C PHE A 253 -7.72 9.35 3.60
N VAL A 254 -7.15 10.49 3.97
CA VAL A 254 -5.73 10.63 4.30
C VAL A 254 -5.63 10.37 5.80
N PRO A 255 -5.07 9.23 6.25
CA PRO A 255 -4.92 8.99 7.67
C PRO A 255 -4.06 10.11 8.27
N HIS A 256 -4.58 10.71 9.34
CA HIS A 256 -3.79 11.64 10.15
C HIS A 256 -2.47 10.97 10.54
N ILE A 257 -1.39 11.72 10.34
CA ILE A 257 0.01 11.37 10.59
C ILE A 257 0.09 10.41 11.79
N PHE A 258 0.50 9.18 11.53
CA PHE A 258 0.49 8.13 12.54
C PHE A 258 1.56 8.39 13.60
N GLU A 259 1.16 8.45 14.88
CA GLU A 259 2.10 8.54 16.01
C GLU A 259 2.89 7.24 16.25
N THR A 260 2.43 6.11 15.71
CA THR A 260 3.05 4.79 15.86
C THR A 260 3.43 4.20 14.51
N ASN A 261 4.73 3.96 14.33
CA ASN A 261 5.26 3.33 13.13
C ASN A 261 5.00 1.82 13.18
N TYR A 262 4.59 1.26 12.05
CA TYR A 262 4.67 -0.15 11.73
C TYR A 262 6.12 -0.52 11.37
N GLU A 263 6.66 -1.54 12.00
CA GLU A 263 8.00 -2.08 11.71
C GLU A 263 7.87 -3.52 11.22
N LEU A 264 8.36 -3.80 10.01
CA LEU A 264 8.37 -5.15 9.48
C LEU A 264 9.70 -5.84 9.78
N ALA A 265 9.66 -6.89 10.61
CA ALA A 265 10.83 -7.72 10.87
C ALA A 265 11.14 -8.64 9.68
N GLU A 266 12.42 -8.90 9.44
CA GLU A 266 12.89 -9.75 8.34
C GLU A 266 12.32 -11.18 8.39
N ALA A 267 12.16 -11.72 9.60
CA ALA A 267 11.58 -13.05 9.82
C ALA A 267 10.11 -13.17 9.34
N ASP A 268 9.42 -12.05 9.12
CA ASP A 268 8.00 -12.03 8.77
C ASP A 268 7.75 -11.94 7.25
N TYR A 269 8.79 -11.88 6.41
CA TYR A 269 8.65 -11.60 4.98
C TYR A 269 7.95 -12.72 4.21
N GLU A 270 8.32 -13.97 4.44
CA GLU A 270 7.66 -15.12 3.82
C GLU A 270 6.18 -15.19 4.25
N THR A 271 5.91 -14.89 5.52
CA THR A 271 4.55 -14.84 6.06
C THR A 271 3.74 -13.72 5.41
N LEU A 272 4.34 -12.54 5.18
CA LEU A 272 3.71 -11.44 4.45
C LEU A 272 3.30 -11.88 3.04
N GLN A 273 4.21 -12.47 2.28
CA GLN A 273 3.93 -12.93 0.92
C GLN A 273 2.80 -13.97 0.88
N ALA A 274 2.77 -14.89 1.85
CA ALA A 274 1.69 -15.86 1.98
C ALA A 274 0.35 -15.16 2.29
N LEU A 275 0.36 -14.20 3.23
CA LEU A 275 -0.83 -13.43 3.61
C LEU A 275 -1.41 -12.65 2.44
N ILE A 276 -0.58 -11.97 1.63
CA ILE A 276 -1.03 -11.17 0.48
C ILE A 276 -1.88 -12.02 -0.48
N LYS A 277 -1.43 -13.25 -0.75
CA LYS A 277 -2.15 -14.18 -1.65
C LYS A 277 -3.53 -14.56 -1.10
N VAL A 278 -3.62 -14.83 0.20
CA VAL A 278 -4.86 -15.32 0.83
C VAL A 278 -5.84 -14.21 1.18
N VAL A 279 -5.38 -13.00 1.56
CA VAL A 279 -6.28 -11.87 1.86
C VAL A 279 -6.90 -11.26 0.61
N ALA A 280 -6.32 -11.49 -0.57
CA ALA A 280 -6.88 -11.08 -1.86
C ALA A 280 -8.06 -11.95 -2.32
N ARG A 281 -8.31 -13.08 -1.65
CA ARG A 281 -9.40 -14.01 -2.00
C ARG A 281 -10.78 -13.41 -1.73
N THR A 282 -11.72 -13.65 -2.63
CA THR A 282 -13.12 -13.21 -2.49
C THR A 282 -14.03 -14.25 -1.83
N ASP A 283 -13.55 -15.49 -1.68
CA ASP A 283 -14.30 -16.66 -1.20
C ASP A 283 -14.04 -17.00 0.28
N LEU A 284 -13.55 -16.05 1.07
CA LEU A 284 -13.29 -16.26 2.49
C LEU A 284 -14.60 -16.57 3.27
N PRO A 285 -14.57 -17.52 4.22
CA PRO A 285 -15.70 -17.74 5.12
C PRO A 285 -16.14 -16.43 5.79
N ASN A 286 -17.46 -16.20 5.87
CA ASN A 286 -18.00 -14.93 6.35
C ASN A 286 -17.45 -14.47 7.73
N PRO A 287 -17.28 -15.37 8.74
CA PRO A 287 -16.61 -15.02 10.00
C PRO A 287 -15.20 -14.44 9.82
N VAL A 288 -14.38 -15.09 8.99
CA VAL A 288 -12.99 -14.69 8.71
C VAL A 288 -12.96 -13.36 7.97
N ARG A 289 -13.84 -13.18 6.98
CA ARG A 289 -13.96 -11.93 6.22
C ARG A 289 -14.32 -10.76 7.13
N ILE A 290 -15.33 -10.92 7.99
CA ILE A 290 -15.73 -9.88 8.96
C ILE A 290 -14.56 -9.56 9.91
N ALA A 291 -13.86 -10.57 10.42
CA ALA A 291 -12.74 -10.38 11.32
C ALA A 291 -11.56 -9.66 10.64
N LEU A 292 -11.24 -10.04 9.39
CA LEU A 292 -10.21 -9.38 8.58
C LEU A 292 -10.55 -7.91 8.33
N ASP A 293 -11.78 -7.61 7.92
CA ASP A 293 -12.23 -6.23 7.67
C ASP A 293 -12.18 -5.40 8.96
N ARG A 294 -12.58 -5.97 10.10
CA ARG A 294 -12.52 -5.30 11.40
C ARG A 294 -11.09 -5.01 11.86
N VAL A 295 -10.18 -5.98 11.78
CA VAL A 295 -8.75 -5.77 12.09
C VAL A 295 -8.16 -4.69 11.18
N HIS A 296 -8.52 -4.69 9.89
CA HIS A 296 -8.05 -3.70 8.94
C HIS A 296 -8.52 -2.28 9.28
N THR A 297 -9.80 -2.11 9.61
CA THR A 297 -10.39 -0.81 9.96
C THR A 297 -9.98 -0.32 11.36
N ALA A 298 -9.70 -1.23 12.29
CA ALA A 298 -9.28 -0.89 13.65
C ALA A 298 -8.06 0.06 13.68
N VAL A 299 -7.09 -0.15 12.77
CA VAL A 299 -5.88 0.68 12.64
C VAL A 299 -6.17 2.14 12.24
N GLU A 300 -7.29 2.37 11.56
CA GLU A 300 -7.71 3.70 11.10
C GLU A 300 -8.45 4.47 12.20
N ARG A 301 -8.72 3.83 13.33
CA ARG A 301 -9.38 4.49 14.45
C ARG A 301 -8.46 5.53 15.11
N PRO A 302 -9.03 6.68 15.50
CA PRO A 302 -8.27 7.73 16.17
C PRO A 302 -7.97 7.37 17.63
N SER A 303 -8.87 6.61 18.28
CA SER A 303 -8.75 6.22 19.69
C SER A 303 -8.44 4.73 19.84
N LEU A 304 -7.69 4.38 20.88
CA LEU A 304 -7.44 2.99 21.26
C LEU A 304 -8.72 2.28 21.72
N GLU A 305 -9.68 3.01 22.31
CA GLU A 305 -11.00 2.47 22.63
C GLU A 305 -11.73 1.98 21.38
N ASP A 306 -11.81 2.79 20.32
CA ASP A 306 -12.50 2.41 19.09
C ASP A 306 -11.77 1.27 18.37
N GLU A 307 -10.43 1.31 18.33
CA GLU A 307 -9.60 0.22 17.80
C GLU A 307 -9.91 -1.10 18.55
N PHE A 308 -9.96 -1.04 19.88
CA PHE A 308 -10.28 -2.18 20.72
C PHE A 308 -11.68 -2.74 20.45
N ILE A 309 -12.68 -1.88 20.28
CA ILE A 309 -14.04 -2.33 19.94
C ILE A 309 -14.03 -3.11 18.63
N ASP A 310 -13.37 -2.62 17.58
CA ASP A 310 -13.27 -3.35 16.31
C ASP A 310 -12.56 -4.70 16.48
N HIS A 311 -11.47 -4.76 17.25
CA HIS A 311 -10.79 -6.04 17.55
C HIS A 311 -11.70 -7.02 18.30
N ILE A 312 -12.53 -6.57 19.25
CA ILE A 312 -13.49 -7.46 19.90
C ILE A 312 -14.56 -7.92 18.92
N VAL A 313 -15.07 -7.06 18.05
CA VAL A 313 -16.03 -7.49 17.01
C VAL A 313 -15.39 -8.53 16.09
N ALA A 314 -14.10 -8.42 15.76
CA ALA A 314 -13.38 -9.43 14.99
C ALA A 314 -13.36 -10.79 15.73
N LEU A 315 -13.05 -10.79 17.02
CA LEU A 315 -13.05 -12.01 17.85
C LEU A 315 -14.45 -12.59 18.04
N GLU A 316 -15.47 -11.75 18.22
CA GLU A 316 -16.88 -12.15 18.30
C GLU A 316 -17.34 -12.77 16.97
N ALA A 317 -16.92 -12.23 15.82
CA ALA A 317 -17.24 -12.80 14.52
C ALA A 317 -16.63 -14.20 14.34
N MET A 318 -15.37 -14.39 14.77
CA MET A 318 -14.67 -15.67 14.66
C MET A 318 -15.22 -16.75 15.60
N TYR A 319 -15.50 -16.38 16.85
CA TYR A 319 -15.72 -17.34 17.94
C TYR A 319 -17.11 -17.26 18.57
N GLY A 320 -17.95 -16.33 18.15
CA GLY A 320 -19.33 -16.18 18.61
C GLY A 320 -20.20 -17.37 18.23
N ASP A 321 -21.44 -17.38 18.73
CA ASP A 321 -22.42 -18.40 18.38
C ASP A 321 -23.15 -18.03 17.09
N ASN A 322 -23.18 -18.97 16.14
CA ASN A 322 -24.13 -18.94 15.03
C ASN A 322 -25.34 -19.84 15.33
N LEU A 323 -25.14 -20.91 16.12
CA LEU A 323 -26.17 -21.85 16.54
C LEU A 323 -26.14 -21.99 18.07
N GLY A 324 -27.26 -21.68 18.74
CA GLY A 324 -27.39 -21.53 20.21
C GLY A 324 -27.23 -22.80 21.06
N GLY A 325 -26.29 -23.69 20.76
CA GLY A 325 -26.23 -25.07 21.29
C GLY A 325 -25.34 -25.34 22.51
N LEU A 326 -24.49 -24.41 22.95
CA LEU A 326 -23.56 -24.65 24.07
C LEU A 326 -24.08 -24.11 25.43
N PRO A 327 -23.82 -24.80 26.57
CA PRO A 327 -24.08 -24.28 27.90
C PRO A 327 -23.11 -23.13 28.27
N GLY A 328 -23.61 -22.12 28.97
CA GLY A 328 -22.83 -20.95 29.43
C GLY A 328 -23.06 -19.68 28.62
N GLY A 329 -22.71 -18.53 29.20
CA GLY A 329 -22.84 -17.23 28.52
C GLY A 329 -21.91 -17.10 27.31
N LEU A 330 -22.30 -16.29 26.32
CA LEU A 330 -21.56 -16.04 25.08
C LEU A 330 -20.06 -15.76 25.33
N SER A 331 -19.75 -14.96 26.34
CA SER A 331 -18.38 -14.61 26.73
C SER A 331 -17.51 -15.81 27.08
N HIS A 332 -18.09 -16.81 27.75
CA HIS A 332 -17.37 -18.03 28.11
C HIS A 332 -17.02 -18.83 26.85
N LYS A 333 -17.96 -18.96 25.91
CA LYS A 333 -17.76 -19.74 24.68
C LYS A 333 -16.68 -19.12 23.80
N ILE A 334 -16.71 -17.80 23.61
CA ILE A 334 -15.68 -17.06 22.88
C ILE A 334 -14.31 -17.31 23.50
N GLY A 335 -14.20 -17.17 24.83
CA GLY A 335 -12.95 -17.40 25.54
C GLY A 335 -12.39 -18.81 25.33
N VAL A 336 -13.22 -19.85 25.43
CA VAL A 336 -12.78 -21.25 25.26
C VAL A 336 -12.34 -21.50 23.81
N ARG A 337 -13.16 -21.12 22.82
CA ARG A 337 -12.86 -21.32 21.39
C ARG A 337 -11.56 -20.63 20.98
N LEU A 338 -11.39 -19.36 21.36
CA LEU A 338 -10.19 -18.59 21.10
C LEU A 338 -8.95 -19.27 21.71
N ALA A 339 -9.03 -19.62 22.99
CA ALA A 339 -7.91 -20.24 23.70
C ALA A 339 -7.48 -21.55 23.01
N MET A 340 -8.45 -22.39 22.66
CA MET A 340 -8.20 -23.66 22.01
C MET A 340 -7.66 -23.52 20.59
N PHE A 341 -8.18 -22.55 19.84
CA PHE A 341 -7.74 -22.30 18.47
C PHE A 341 -6.31 -21.77 18.44
N LEU A 342 -5.98 -20.76 19.26
CA LEU A 342 -4.67 -20.11 19.19
C LEU A 342 -3.55 -20.90 19.86
N TYR A 343 -3.83 -21.61 20.94
CA TYR A 343 -2.78 -22.16 21.80
C TYR A 343 -2.86 -23.69 21.94
N ALA A 344 -1.70 -24.35 21.91
CA ALA A 344 -1.60 -25.80 22.11
C ALA A 344 -1.52 -26.19 23.60
N SER A 345 -0.76 -25.43 24.40
CA SER A 345 -0.50 -25.78 25.80
C SER A 345 -1.69 -25.47 26.71
N VAL A 346 -1.93 -26.30 27.72
CA VAL A 346 -3.00 -26.08 28.71
C VAL A 346 -2.78 -24.80 29.51
N ALA A 347 -1.53 -24.45 29.81
CA ALA A 347 -1.19 -23.24 30.55
C ALA A 347 -1.55 -21.98 29.75
N ASP A 348 -1.18 -21.93 28.47
CA ASP A 348 -1.45 -20.79 27.59
C ASP A 348 -2.94 -20.66 27.31
N ARG A 349 -3.65 -21.79 27.12
CA ARG A 349 -5.11 -21.81 26.99
C ARG A 349 -5.80 -21.17 28.19
N LYS A 350 -5.40 -21.55 29.42
CA LYS A 350 -5.96 -20.96 30.65
C LYS A 350 -5.65 -19.47 30.78
N LEU A 351 -4.49 -19.03 30.31
CA LEU A 351 -4.12 -17.62 30.30
C LEU A 351 -4.97 -16.84 29.29
N ALA A 352 -5.04 -17.30 28.05
CA ALA A 352 -5.81 -16.69 26.97
C ALA A 352 -7.31 -16.60 27.31
N PHE A 353 -7.88 -17.67 27.88
CA PHE A 353 -9.26 -17.68 28.36
C PHE A 353 -9.52 -16.55 29.37
N ARG A 354 -8.65 -16.40 30.38
CA ARG A 354 -8.77 -15.34 31.39
C ARG A 354 -8.65 -13.95 30.76
N LYS A 355 -7.65 -13.73 29.90
CA LYS A 355 -7.47 -12.46 29.21
C LYS A 355 -8.68 -12.09 28.34
N MET A 356 -9.29 -13.07 27.69
CA MET A 356 -10.51 -12.83 26.90
C MET A 356 -11.71 -12.43 27.78
N LEU A 357 -11.91 -13.07 28.92
CA LEU A 357 -12.98 -12.66 29.86
C LEU A 357 -12.74 -11.24 30.41
N ASP A 358 -11.49 -10.90 30.72
CA ASP A 358 -11.09 -9.57 31.14
C ASP A 358 -11.36 -8.54 30.02
N ALA A 359 -11.05 -8.87 28.77
CA ALA A 359 -11.32 -8.01 27.60
C ALA A 359 -12.84 -7.80 27.38
N LEU A 360 -13.65 -8.85 27.46
CA LEU A 360 -15.11 -8.73 27.32
C LEU A 360 -15.73 -7.90 28.45
N THR A 361 -15.18 -7.99 29.66
CA THR A 361 -15.57 -7.13 30.78
C THR A 361 -15.20 -5.66 30.50
N ALA A 362 -14.01 -5.42 29.97
CA ALA A 362 -13.56 -4.08 29.57
C ALA A 362 -14.47 -3.47 28.49
N ARG A 363 -14.84 -4.24 27.46
CA ARG A 363 -15.79 -3.83 26.40
C ARG A 363 -17.12 -3.38 26.99
N GLY A 364 -17.73 -4.17 27.86
CA GLY A 364 -19.00 -3.79 28.51
C GLY A 364 -18.85 -2.46 29.27
N GLY A 365 -17.71 -2.28 29.95
CA GLY A 365 -17.38 -1.03 30.63
C GLY A 365 -17.34 0.19 29.71
N LEU A 366 -16.63 0.07 28.58
CA LEU A 366 -16.42 1.14 27.60
C LEU A 366 -17.68 1.47 26.80
N VAL A 367 -18.38 0.45 26.26
CA VAL A 367 -19.57 0.63 25.42
C VAL A 367 -20.73 1.28 26.17
N HIS A 368 -20.90 0.96 27.45
CA HIS A 368 -21.95 1.56 28.27
C HIS A 368 -21.55 2.90 28.91
N GLY A 369 -20.39 3.47 28.55
CA GLY A 369 -19.89 4.74 29.09
C GLY A 369 -19.57 4.71 30.58
N SER A 370 -19.59 3.52 31.20
CA SER A 370 -19.33 3.35 32.63
C SER A 370 -17.85 3.48 33.00
N ASN A 371 -16.95 3.35 32.01
CA ASN A 371 -15.52 3.54 32.15
C ASN A 371 -14.94 4.20 30.89
N THR A 372 -13.80 4.86 31.05
CA THR A 372 -12.85 5.20 29.97
C THR A 372 -11.62 4.31 30.09
N LEU A 373 -10.79 4.21 29.04
CA LEU A 373 -9.56 3.43 29.12
C LEU A 373 -8.66 3.88 30.29
N ALA A 374 -8.61 5.19 30.53
CA ALA A 374 -7.87 5.82 31.63
C ALA A 374 -8.36 5.41 33.03
N ASN A 375 -9.60 4.94 33.16
CA ASN A 375 -10.22 4.55 34.43
C ASN A 375 -10.31 3.02 34.62
N LEU A 376 -9.98 2.25 33.59
CA LEU A 376 -9.94 0.79 33.71
C LEU A 376 -8.84 0.33 34.66
N LYS A 377 -9.10 -0.76 35.40
CA LYS A 377 -8.08 -1.43 36.22
C LYS A 377 -6.93 -1.92 35.33
N PRO A 378 -5.67 -1.95 35.81
CA PRO A 378 -4.51 -2.32 34.99
C PRO A 378 -4.70 -3.61 34.19
N ARG A 379 -5.18 -4.69 34.83
CA ARG A 379 -5.45 -5.98 34.16
C ARG A 379 -6.36 -5.89 32.93
N TYR A 380 -7.30 -4.95 32.92
CA TYR A 380 -8.23 -4.76 31.81
C TYR A 380 -7.59 -3.95 30.67
N ARG A 381 -6.67 -3.02 30.99
CA ARG A 381 -5.87 -2.32 29.98
C ARG A 381 -4.93 -3.29 29.26
N ASP A 382 -4.29 -4.19 30.02
CA ASP A 382 -3.45 -5.23 29.43
C ASP A 382 -4.27 -6.16 28.52
N ALA A 383 -5.51 -6.46 28.91
CA ALA A 383 -6.43 -7.24 28.10
C ALA A 383 -6.88 -6.51 26.82
N VAL A 384 -7.01 -5.18 26.86
CA VAL A 384 -7.30 -4.35 25.67
C VAL A 384 -6.21 -4.46 24.61
N VAL A 385 -4.95 -4.28 25.01
CA VAL A 385 -3.80 -4.40 24.09
C VAL A 385 -3.69 -5.84 23.57
N TRP A 386 -3.79 -6.82 24.46
CA TRP A 386 -3.74 -8.24 24.10
C TRP A 386 -4.85 -8.66 23.13
N ALA A 387 -6.05 -8.07 23.21
CA ALA A 387 -7.16 -8.41 22.32
C ALA A 387 -6.83 -8.09 20.85
N GLY A 388 -6.10 -7.00 20.58
CA GLY A 388 -5.63 -6.68 19.23
C GLY A 388 -4.66 -7.73 18.69
N ASP A 389 -3.71 -8.18 19.51
CA ASP A 389 -2.78 -9.25 19.13
C ASP A 389 -3.50 -10.57 18.90
N ALA A 390 -4.46 -10.90 19.77
CA ALA A 390 -5.26 -12.11 19.64
C ALA A 390 -6.14 -12.08 18.38
N ALA A 391 -6.71 -10.93 18.01
CA ALA A 391 -7.50 -10.76 16.80
C ALA A 391 -6.64 -10.97 15.54
N ARG A 392 -5.50 -10.29 15.46
CA ARG A 392 -4.51 -10.48 14.39
C ARG A 392 -4.06 -11.92 14.27
N ALA A 393 -3.64 -12.55 15.38
CA ALA A 393 -3.21 -13.94 15.39
C ALA A 393 -4.33 -14.91 14.96
N SER A 394 -5.58 -14.65 15.36
CA SER A 394 -6.74 -15.47 14.97
C SER A 394 -6.97 -15.42 13.48
N VAL A 395 -6.98 -14.22 12.89
CA VAL A 395 -7.14 -14.02 11.45
C VAL A 395 -5.97 -14.64 10.70
N ARG A 396 -4.73 -14.39 11.13
CA ARG A 396 -3.52 -14.93 10.51
C ARG A 396 -3.54 -16.46 10.46
N LYS A 397 -3.86 -17.09 11.60
CA LYS A 397 -3.96 -18.54 11.73
C LYS A 397 -5.05 -19.11 10.83
N ALA A 398 -6.24 -18.49 10.81
CA ALA A 398 -7.35 -18.91 9.96
C ALA A 398 -7.08 -18.76 8.45
N LEU A 399 -6.20 -17.84 8.05
CA LEU A 399 -5.85 -17.60 6.66
C LEU A 399 -4.69 -18.46 6.16
N LEU A 400 -3.70 -18.73 7.02
CA LEU A 400 -2.44 -19.39 6.63
C LEU A 400 -2.39 -20.88 6.95
N GLU A 401 -3.01 -21.30 8.05
CA GLU A 401 -3.14 -22.72 8.30
C GLU A 401 -4.26 -23.25 7.42
N ASP A 402 -4.00 -24.37 6.72
CA ASP A 402 -4.98 -25.11 5.90
C ASP A 402 -6.06 -25.78 6.78
N VAL A 403 -6.55 -25.05 7.76
CA VAL A 403 -7.72 -25.39 8.53
C VAL A 403 -8.87 -25.22 7.56
N GLN A 404 -9.39 -26.34 7.05
CA GLN A 404 -10.71 -26.33 6.45
C GLN A 404 -11.69 -25.86 7.53
N LEU A 405 -12.00 -24.56 7.50
CA LEU A 405 -13.04 -23.95 8.31
C LEU A 405 -14.38 -24.39 7.70
N GLU A 406 -14.66 -25.70 7.82
CA GLU A 406 -15.95 -26.25 7.50
C GLU A 406 -17.03 -25.47 8.27
N LYS A 407 -18.25 -25.52 7.74
CA LYS A 407 -19.40 -24.99 8.45
C LYS A 407 -19.40 -25.57 9.87
N ASP A 408 -19.42 -24.68 10.87
CA ASP A 408 -19.43 -25.01 12.30
C ASP A 408 -18.08 -25.46 12.91
N TYR A 409 -16.93 -25.26 12.23
CA TYR A 409 -15.60 -25.59 12.77
C TYR A 409 -15.34 -25.05 14.19
N PHE A 410 -15.61 -23.77 14.43
CA PHE A 410 -15.44 -23.15 15.75
C PHE A 410 -16.42 -23.68 16.79
N GLU A 411 -17.57 -24.19 16.37
CA GLU A 411 -18.53 -24.81 17.25
C GLU A 411 -18.02 -26.18 17.71
N ASN A 412 -17.41 -26.93 16.79
CA ASN A 412 -16.83 -28.25 17.02
C ASN A 412 -15.54 -28.22 17.85
N LEU A 413 -14.81 -27.10 17.84
CA LEU A 413 -13.60 -26.91 18.64
C LEU A 413 -13.83 -27.24 20.13
N ILE A 414 -14.99 -26.93 20.69
CA ILE A 414 -15.26 -27.22 22.12
C ILE A 414 -15.44 -28.72 22.38
N PHE A 415 -15.93 -29.47 21.40
CA PHE A 415 -16.22 -30.90 21.54
C PHE A 415 -15.02 -31.80 21.22
N SER A 416 -13.98 -31.26 20.59
CA SER A 416 -12.75 -32.00 20.25
C SER A 416 -11.69 -31.99 21.35
N ALA A 417 -11.84 -31.19 22.41
CA ALA A 417 -10.96 -31.25 23.57
C ALA A 417 -11.51 -32.16 24.67
N ASN A 418 -10.64 -33.05 25.15
CA ASN A 418 -10.66 -33.50 26.55
C ASN A 418 -10.39 -32.28 27.46
N ILE A 419 -11.40 -31.44 27.68
CA ILE A 419 -11.32 -30.34 28.63
C ILE A 419 -11.36 -30.97 30.03
N PRO A 420 -10.33 -30.83 30.87
CA PRO A 420 -10.40 -31.31 32.24
C PRO A 420 -11.47 -30.50 32.96
N THR A 421 -12.55 -31.18 33.34
CA THR A 421 -13.66 -30.61 34.10
C THR A 421 -13.08 -30.04 35.40
N PRO A 422 -13.36 -28.79 35.79
CA PRO A 422 -12.95 -28.31 37.10
C PRO A 422 -13.58 -29.21 38.16
N SER A 423 -12.74 -29.81 39.01
CA SER A 423 -13.21 -30.68 40.08
C SER A 423 -14.11 -29.88 41.02
N VAL A 424 -15.41 -30.07 40.89
CA VAL A 424 -16.38 -29.59 41.88
C VAL A 424 -16.08 -30.35 43.17
N LYS A 425 -15.46 -29.68 44.15
CA LYS A 425 -15.36 -30.22 45.51
C LYS A 425 -16.78 -30.44 46.01
N LYS A 426 -17.23 -31.70 46.07
CA LYS A 426 -18.46 -32.07 46.76
C LYS A 426 -18.36 -31.57 48.20
N PRO A 427 -19.37 -30.84 48.72
CA PRO A 427 -19.38 -30.47 50.13
C PRO A 427 -19.37 -31.75 50.97
N ALA A 428 -18.52 -31.75 52.00
CA ALA A 428 -18.39 -32.86 52.93
C ALA A 428 -19.75 -33.14 53.56
N LYS A 429 -20.25 -34.37 53.42
CA LYS A 429 -21.38 -34.85 54.19
C LYS A 429 -20.98 -34.86 55.67
N THR A 430 -21.51 -33.92 56.43
CA THR A 430 -21.57 -34.01 57.89
C THR A 430 -22.37 -35.25 58.26
N LYS A 431 -21.70 -36.25 58.85
CA LYS A 431 -22.38 -37.37 59.50
C LYS A 431 -23.04 -36.83 60.77
N GLY A 432 -24.37 -36.91 60.83
CA GLY A 432 -25.12 -36.73 62.06
C GLY A 432 -24.74 -37.82 63.06
N SER A 433 -24.43 -37.38 64.27
CA SER A 433 -24.37 -38.19 65.48
C SER A 433 -25.80 -38.52 65.93
N ALA A 434 -26.08 -39.81 66.13
CA ALA A 434 -27.12 -40.30 67.01
C ALA A 434 -26.48 -40.71 68.33
#